data_AF-A0A2N5WU75-F1
#
_entry.id   AF-A0A2N5WU75-F1
#
_cell.length_a   1.000
_cell.length_b   1.000
_cell.length_c   1.000
_cell.angle_alpha   90.00
_cell.angle_beta   90.00
_cell.angle_gamma   90.00
#
_symmetry.space_group_name_H-M   'P 1'
#
loop_
_entity.id
_entity.type
_entity.pdbx_description
1 polymer ?
#
loop_
_entity_poly.entity_id
_entity_poly.type
_entity_poly.pdbx_seq_one_letter_code
_entity_poly.pdbx_strand_id
1 'polypeptide(L)' 'MHTITRLSADEFRAGVEGLAGVLADTVAGGSSVGFLSPFGRDAAAAWWRTRQPAVDDGSLVVWAAHGPGGVA' A
#
# COMPACT_ATOMS: atom_id res chain seq x y z
N MET A 1 -5.77 -16.24 -10.74
CA MET A 1 -7.07 -15.62 -10.40
C MET A 1 -6.78 -14.46 -9.47
N HIS A 2 -7.45 -13.34 -9.64
CA HIS A 2 -7.31 -12.19 -8.74
C HIS A 2 -8.50 -12.14 -7.78
N THR A 3 -8.23 -11.76 -6.53
CA THR A 3 -9.27 -11.58 -5.51
C THR A 3 -9.10 -10.20 -4.90
N ILE A 4 -10.20 -9.46 -4.74
CA ILE A 4 -10.19 -8.15 -4.09
C ILE A 4 -10.71 -8.34 -2.68
N THR A 5 -9.94 -7.90 -1.68
CA THR A 5 -10.35 -7.95 -0.27
C THR A 5 -10.22 -6.60 0.39
N ARG A 6 -11.13 -6.32 1.33
CA ARG A 6 -10.95 -5.22 2.28
C ARG A 6 -9.96 -5.70 3.33
N LEU A 7 -8.93 -4.92 3.61
CA LEU A 7 -7.97 -5.25 4.65
C LEU A 7 -8.54 -4.87 6.02
N SER A 8 -8.50 -5.81 6.96
CA SER A 8 -8.56 -5.50 8.39
C SER A 8 -7.32 -4.72 8.83
N ALA A 9 -7.35 -4.14 10.03
CA ALA A 9 -6.21 -3.43 10.61
C ALA A 9 -4.94 -4.30 10.70
N ASP A 10 -5.09 -5.58 11.04
CA ASP A 10 -3.97 -6.52 11.15
C ASP A 10 -3.45 -6.94 9.77
N GLU A 11 -4.34 -7.19 8.81
CA GLU A 11 -3.95 -7.49 7.43
C GLU A 11 -3.27 -6.29 6.76
N PHE A 12 -3.74 -5.07 7.03
CA PHE A 12 -3.08 -3.84 6.58
C PHE A 12 -1.66 -3.74 7.15
N ARG A 13 -1.48 -3.96 8.46
CA ARG A 13 -0.17 -3.93 9.12
C ARG A 13 0.79 -4.97 8.54
N ALA A 14 0.30 -6.18 8.29
CA ALA A 14 1.09 -7.26 7.69
C ALA A 14 1.38 -7.01 6.20
N GLY A 15 0.48 -6.32 5.48
CA GLY A 15 0.56 -6.06 4.05
C GLY A 15 1.36 -4.83 3.64
N VAL A 16 1.90 -4.05 4.59
CA VAL A 16 2.61 -2.78 4.33
C VAL A 16 3.69 -2.91 3.27
N GLU A 17 4.50 -3.97 3.30
CA GLU A 17 5.61 -4.14 2.34
C GLU A 17 5.11 -4.37 0.91
N GLY A 18 4.01 -5.11 0.74
CA GLY A 18 3.37 -5.28 -0.56
C GLY A 18 2.81 -3.97 -1.11
N LEU A 19 2.08 -3.23 -0.25
CA LEU A 19 1.54 -1.92 -0.59
C LEU A 19 2.65 -0.88 -0.90
N ALA A 20 3.78 -0.97 -0.20
CA ALA A 20 4.95 -0.14 -0.45
C ALA A 20 5.57 -0.42 -1.82
N GLY A 21 5.63 -1.69 -2.23
CA GLY A 21 6.03 -2.10 -3.57
C GLY A 21 5.17 -1.44 -4.65
N VAL A 22 3.84 -1.57 -4.54
CA VAL A 22 2.89 -0.96 -5.48
C VAL A 22 3.09 0.54 -5.58
N LEU A 23 3.19 1.25 -4.45
CA LEU A 23 3.36 2.70 -4.45
C LEU A 23 4.69 3.14 -5.06
N ALA A 24 5.80 2.48 -4.70
CA ALA A 24 7.12 2.79 -5.25
C ALA A 24 7.18 2.55 -6.76
N ASP A 25 6.66 1.41 -7.22
CA ASP A 25 6.63 1.05 -8.64
C ASP A 25 5.73 2.02 -9.44
N THR A 26 4.62 2.47 -8.84
CA THR A 26 3.72 3.49 -9.43
C THR A 26 4.44 4.83 -9.64
N VAL A 27 5.19 5.31 -8.64
CA VAL A 27 5.96 6.56 -8.74
C VAL A 27 7.10 6.41 -9.73
N ALA A 28 7.82 5.28 -9.70
CA ALA A 28 8.89 4.99 -10.67
C ALA A 28 8.36 4.93 -12.12
N GLY A 29 7.12 4.46 -12.30
CA GLY A 29 6.40 4.49 -13.58
C GLY A 29 5.96 5.89 -14.05
N GLY A 30 6.25 6.95 -13.30
CA GLY A 30 5.93 8.34 -13.66
C GLY A 30 4.51 8.78 -13.32
N SER A 31 3.77 8.01 -12.53
CA SER A 31 2.41 8.38 -12.14
C SER A 31 2.40 9.49 -11.08
N SER A 32 1.48 10.45 -11.21
CA SER A 32 1.33 11.55 -10.26
C SER A 32 0.40 11.18 -9.10
N VAL A 33 0.98 10.58 -8.05
CA VAL A 33 0.26 10.12 -6.84
C VAL A 33 0.70 10.85 -5.56
N GLY A 34 1.24 12.07 -5.71
CA GLY A 34 1.62 12.93 -4.59
C GLY A 34 3.07 12.77 -4.08
N PHE A 35 3.93 12.09 -4.83
CA PHE A 35 5.35 11.89 -4.51
C PHE A 35 6.25 12.25 -5.70
N LEU A 36 7.51 12.54 -5.42
CA LEU A 36 8.52 12.86 -6.42
C LEU A 36 9.55 11.72 -6.54
N SER A 37 10.05 11.50 -7.75
CA SER A 37 11.17 10.60 -7.97
C SER A 37 12.49 11.25 -7.52
N PRO A 38 13.41 10.50 -6.87
CA PRO A 38 13.30 9.09 -6.53
C PRO A 38 12.45 8.83 -5.27
N PHE A 39 11.60 7.80 -5.32
CA PHE A 39 10.76 7.35 -4.20
C PHE A 39 10.88 5.83 -4.01
N GLY A 40 11.62 5.42 -2.99
CA GLY A 40 11.94 4.01 -2.75
C GLY A 40 10.94 3.27 -1.85
N ARG A 41 11.04 1.94 -1.82
CA ARG A 41 10.17 1.06 -1.01
C ARG A 41 10.20 1.39 0.49
N ASP A 42 11.35 1.73 1.06
CA ASP A 42 11.45 2.08 2.48
C ASP A 42 10.65 3.34 2.84
N ALA A 43 10.72 4.37 1.97
CA ALA A 43 9.95 5.59 2.13
C ALA A 43 8.44 5.34 1.93
N ALA A 44 8.07 4.50 0.98
CA ALA A 44 6.70 4.06 0.75
C ALA A 44 6.14 3.28 1.96
N ALA A 45 6.92 2.36 2.53
CA ALA A 45 6.54 1.59 3.71
C ALA A 45 6.40 2.49 4.93
N ALA A 46 7.34 3.43 5.13
CA ALA A 46 7.23 4.43 6.19
C ALA A 46 5.94 5.25 6.06
N TRP A 47 5.59 5.70 4.85
CA TRP A 47 4.35 6.41 4.58
C TRP A 47 3.12 5.55 4.89
N TRP A 48 3.07 4.29 4.43
CA TRP A 48 1.95 3.38 4.72
C TRP A 48 1.78 3.13 6.21
N ARG A 49 2.88 2.97 6.98
CA ARG A 49 2.80 2.80 8.44
C ARG A 49 2.14 4.01 9.13
N THR A 50 2.32 5.22 8.61
CA THR A 50 1.63 6.40 9.17
C THR A 50 0.11 6.38 8.98
N ARG A 51 -0.43 5.53 8.10
CA ARG A 51 -1.88 5.36 7.89
C ARG A 51 -2.52 4.40 8.88
N GLN A 52 -1.73 3.61 9.61
CA GLN A 52 -2.23 2.60 10.54
C GLN A 52 -3.28 3.15 11.52
N PRO A 53 -3.09 4.30 12.19
CA PRO A 53 -4.10 4.80 13.13
C PRO A 53 -5.46 5.07 12.47
N ALA A 54 -5.45 5.58 11.24
CA ALA A 54 -6.68 5.84 10.48
C ALA A 54 -7.36 4.54 10.03
N VAL A 55 -6.60 3.47 9.79
CA VAL A 55 -7.17 2.14 9.53
C VAL A 55 -7.73 1.54 10.82
N ASP A 56 -7.02 1.70 11.94
CA ASP A 56 -7.43 1.19 13.26
C ASP A 56 -8.74 1.85 13.75
N ASP A 57 -8.88 3.17 13.57
CA ASP A 57 -10.08 3.92 13.96
C ASP A 57 -11.20 3.89 12.89
N GLY A 58 -10.93 3.28 11.73
CA GLY A 58 -11.89 3.10 10.65
C GLY A 58 -12.15 4.34 9.79
N SER A 59 -11.45 5.45 10.01
CA SER A 59 -11.52 6.65 9.15
C SER A 59 -10.90 6.45 7.77
N LEU A 60 -10.04 5.44 7.60
CA LEU A 60 -9.47 4.99 6.34
C LEU A 60 -9.78 3.52 6.08
N VAL A 61 -10.41 3.23 4.93
CA VAL A 61 -10.64 1.86 4.45
C VAL A 61 -9.69 1.57 3.30
N VAL A 62 -8.91 0.49 3.42
CA VAL A 62 -7.98 0.04 2.38
C VAL A 62 -8.46 -1.28 1.78
N TRP A 63 -8.43 -1.36 0.46
CA TRP A 63 -8.70 -2.57 -0.31
C TRP A 63 -7.43 -2.95 -1.09
N ALA A 64 -7.23 -4.24 -1.29
CA ALA A 64 -6.11 -4.76 -2.07
C ALA A 64 -6.60 -5.82 -3.07
N ALA A 65 -5.99 -5.84 -4.26
CA ALA A 65 -6.12 -6.96 -5.17
C ALA A 65 -4.95 -7.93 -4.95
N HIS A 66 -5.27 -9.20 -4.76
CA HIS A 66 -4.29 -10.26 -4.58
C HIS A 66 -4.18 -11.07 -5.86
N GLY A 67 -2.96 -11.24 -6.36
CA GLY A 67 -2.67 -12.06 -7.52
C GLY A 67 -1.47 -12.98 -7.29
N PRO A 68 -1.11 -13.80 -8.29
CA PRO A 68 0.04 -14.69 -8.23
C PRO A 68 1.38 -13.97 -7.96
N GLY A 69 1.46 -12.68 -8.29
CA GLY A 69 2.62 -11.82 -8.04
C GLY A 69 2.60 -11.05 -6.71
N GLY A 70 1.60 -11.29 -5.86
CA GLY A 70 1.40 -10.54 -4.61
C GLY A 70 0.29 -9.50 -4.70
N VAL A 71 0.41 -8.45 -3.89
CA VAL A 71 -0.55 -7.33 -3.86
C VAL A 71 -0.35 -6.45 -5.10
N ALA A 72 -1.45 -6.14 -5.77
CA ALA A 72 -1.57 -5.18 -6.86
C ALA A 72 -2.60 -4.11 -6.51
#